data_AF-M1H5G2-F1
#
_entry.id   AF-M1H5G2-F1
#
_cell.length_a   1.000
_cell.length_b   1.000
_cell.length_c   1.000
_cell.angle_alpha   90.00
_cell.angle_beta   90.00
_cell.angle_gamma   90.00
#
_symmetry.space_group_name_H-M   'P 1'
#
loop_
_entity.id
_entity.type
_entity.pdbx_description
1 polymer ?
#
loop_
_entity_poly.entity_id
_entity_poly.type
_entity_poly.pdbx_seq_one_letter_code
_entity_poly.pdbx_strand_id
1 'polypeptide(L)'
;MRRTSRFLSCSSILERATNVKDSFWLSSQRSISTSGPGLVNDGSSSVRPPFSPTGSSSVRRYVEYTVFKGKAALSVSPILPTFREVDSGVSRVHKKGCVILTFWPAIGQRKYDWQKKQAFALSPTEVGSLIGLGPAESCEFFHDPSMKSSLEGQVKKSLSISPLNDKAGYLLNLSVVNNIQKTNERFSLPVSKAEFTAIRTVFSYVLPHIMGWSQAASPQPPSTATHTPKEQIEERPDPSLEWGR
;
A
#
# COMPACT_ATOMS: atom_id res chain seq x y z
N MET A 1 -5.68 -35.12 50.03
CA MET A 1 -5.22 -34.13 51.03
C MET A 1 -3.73 -33.91 50.77
N ARG A 2 -3.13 -32.75 50.49
CA ARG A 2 -3.47 -31.33 50.67
C ARG A 2 -2.77 -30.50 49.56
N ARG A 3 -3.42 -29.41 49.18
CA ARG A 3 -2.85 -28.23 48.47
C ARG A 3 -1.71 -27.61 49.29
N THR A 4 -0.77 -26.93 48.63
CA THR A 4 -0.52 -25.48 48.77
C THR A 4 0.84 -25.05 48.17
N SER A 5 0.83 -24.04 47.31
CA SER A 5 1.79 -22.93 47.30
C SER A 5 1.21 -21.81 46.42
N ARG A 6 0.47 -20.88 47.04
CA ARG A 6 0.89 -19.51 47.41
C ARG A 6 1.02 -18.57 46.20
N PHE A 7 -0.05 -17.83 45.98
CA PHE A 7 -0.05 -16.52 45.34
C PHE A 7 0.70 -15.51 46.22
N LEU A 8 1.56 -14.70 45.60
CA LEU A 8 1.90 -13.38 46.09
C LEU A 8 1.65 -12.40 44.94
N SER A 9 0.69 -11.51 45.18
CA SER A 9 0.43 -10.30 44.41
C SER A 9 1.34 -9.20 44.94
N CYS A 10 2.02 -8.47 44.06
CA CYS A 10 2.33 -7.08 44.32
C CYS A 10 2.34 -6.32 42.99
N SER A 11 1.42 -5.38 42.92
CA SER A 11 1.24 -4.45 41.81
C SER A 11 2.17 -3.26 41.98
N SER A 12 2.52 -2.68 40.83
CA SER A 12 2.57 -1.24 40.56
C SER A 12 3.95 -0.57 40.35
N ILE A 13 4.02 0.11 39.20
CA ILE A 13 4.78 1.33 38.82
C ILE A 13 6.31 1.12 38.66
N LEU A 14 7.01 1.51 37.58
CA LEU A 14 6.86 2.56 36.59
C LEU A 14 7.80 2.24 35.41
N GLU A 15 7.25 2.23 34.19
CA GLU A 15 7.76 3.04 33.07
C GLU A 15 9.29 3.04 32.82
N ARG A 16 9.75 2.21 31.87
CA ARG A 16 10.89 2.61 31.04
C ARG A 16 10.88 1.95 29.67
N ALA A 17 10.59 2.80 28.69
CA ALA A 17 11.07 2.77 27.31
C ALA A 17 10.61 1.61 26.41
N THR A 18 9.31 1.59 26.03
CA THR A 18 8.88 1.03 24.75
C THR A 18 8.83 2.13 23.69
N ASN A 19 9.99 2.66 23.30
CA ASN A 19 10.11 3.43 22.06
C ASN A 19 10.62 2.51 20.95
N VAL A 20 9.75 1.66 20.43
CA VAL A 20 10.01 0.98 19.15
C VAL A 20 9.49 1.89 18.05
N LYS A 21 10.23 2.97 17.80
CA LYS A 21 10.19 3.71 16.53
C LYS A 21 10.89 2.87 15.49
N ASP A 22 10.25 1.80 15.01
CA ASP A 22 10.59 1.15 13.75
C ASP A 22 9.39 0.33 13.23
N SER A 23 8.26 1.03 13.16
CA SER A 23 7.11 0.66 12.31
C SER A 23 6.84 1.85 11.38
N PHE A 24 7.86 2.27 10.63
CA PHE A 24 7.84 3.46 9.76
C PHE A 24 6.80 3.43 8.61
N TRP A 25 5.97 2.39 8.55
CA TRP A 25 4.90 2.26 7.55
C TRP A 25 3.50 2.61 8.07
N LEU A 26 3.26 2.58 9.39
CA LEU A 26 1.91 2.67 9.96
C LEU A 26 1.53 4.06 10.53
N SER A 27 2.47 5.00 10.67
CA SER A 27 2.21 6.22 11.44
C SER A 27 1.53 7.38 10.68
N SER A 28 1.36 7.28 9.35
CA SER A 28 0.90 8.43 8.53
C SER A 28 -0.54 8.37 8.04
N GLN A 29 -1.41 7.54 8.64
CA GLN A 29 -2.84 7.55 8.31
C GLN A 29 -3.68 7.85 9.55
N ARG A 30 -3.82 9.15 9.89
CA ARG A 30 -4.90 9.62 10.77
C ARG A 30 -6.10 10.01 9.91
N SER A 31 -7.25 9.45 10.30
CA SER A 31 -8.61 9.98 10.17
C SER A 31 -9.18 10.17 8.76
N ILE A 32 -10.05 9.24 8.34
CA ILE A 32 -11.10 9.53 7.37
C ILE A 32 -12.43 9.02 7.96
N SER A 33 -13.33 9.96 8.27
CA SER A 33 -14.74 9.70 8.48
C SER A 33 -15.45 9.81 7.12
N THR A 34 -16.06 8.74 6.65
CA THR A 34 -16.96 8.77 5.49
C THR A 34 -18.40 8.91 5.99
N SER A 35 -18.90 10.15 6.08
CA SER A 35 -20.34 10.42 6.18
C SER A 35 -20.94 10.47 4.77
N GLY A 36 -22.09 9.82 4.60
CA GLY A 36 -22.83 9.69 3.33
C GLY A 36 -23.46 10.99 2.79
N PRO A 37 -24.31 10.88 1.75
CA PRO A 37 -24.55 11.95 0.77
C PRO A 37 -25.46 13.04 1.32
N GLY A 38 -25.02 14.28 1.23
CA GLY A 38 -25.79 15.47 1.57
C GLY A 38 -25.66 16.53 0.48
N LEU A 39 -26.73 16.64 -0.32
CA LEU A 39 -27.33 17.84 -0.91
C LEU A 39 -26.41 18.94 -1.47
N VAL A 40 -26.58 19.17 -2.78
CA VAL A 40 -26.34 20.41 -3.50
C VAL A 40 -26.66 21.66 -2.66
N ASN A 41 -25.73 22.62 -2.62
CA ASN A 41 -26.07 24.03 -2.49
C ASN A 41 -25.06 24.89 -3.24
N ASP A 42 -25.57 25.58 -4.25
CA ASP A 42 -24.89 26.60 -5.04
C ASP A 42 -24.95 27.92 -4.28
N GLY A 43 -23.86 28.70 -4.25
CA GLY A 43 -23.80 29.91 -3.42
C GLY A 43 -22.50 30.68 -3.56
N SER A 44 -22.45 31.55 -4.57
CA SER A 44 -21.41 32.55 -4.84
C SER A 44 -21.22 33.53 -3.68
N SER A 45 -19.97 33.73 -3.23
CA SER A 45 -19.49 35.04 -2.79
C SER A 45 -17.96 35.11 -2.84
N SER A 46 -17.48 35.94 -3.77
CA SER A 46 -16.09 36.33 -4.00
C SER A 46 -15.58 37.22 -2.85
N VAL A 47 -14.53 36.79 -2.14
CA VAL A 47 -13.53 37.70 -1.53
C VAL A 47 -12.16 37.04 -1.64
N ARG A 48 -11.28 37.63 -2.44
CA ARG A 48 -9.91 37.19 -2.72
C ARG A 48 -8.93 37.89 -1.76
N PRO A 49 -8.03 37.21 -1.02
CA PRO A 49 -6.85 37.85 -0.46
C PRO A 49 -5.72 37.93 -1.50
N PRO A 50 -4.73 38.82 -1.32
CA PRO A 50 -3.78 39.22 -2.34
C PRO A 50 -2.74 38.13 -2.63
N PHE A 51 -2.13 38.26 -3.82
CA PHE A 51 -1.06 37.44 -4.37
C PHE A 51 0.04 37.07 -3.35
N SER A 52 0.32 35.77 -3.25
CA SER A 52 1.62 35.23 -2.81
C SER A 52 2.23 34.46 -3.99
N PRO A 53 3.43 34.82 -4.48
CA PRO A 53 4.10 34.07 -5.53
C PRO A 53 4.78 32.82 -4.94
N THR A 54 4.78 31.75 -5.72
CA THR A 54 5.63 30.54 -5.61
C THR A 54 5.46 29.65 -4.37
N GLY A 55 4.81 28.51 -4.60
CA GLY A 55 4.81 27.36 -3.70
C GLY A 55 3.66 26.44 -4.05
N SER A 56 3.81 25.58 -5.06
CA SER A 56 2.80 24.56 -5.32
C SER A 56 2.80 23.58 -4.15
N SER A 57 1.97 23.83 -3.13
CA SER A 57 1.63 22.80 -2.15
C SER A 57 0.91 21.71 -2.93
N SER A 58 1.63 20.66 -3.32
CA SER A 58 1.01 19.53 -4.01
C SER A 58 -0.03 18.94 -3.08
N VAL A 59 -1.31 19.06 -3.47
CA VAL A 59 -2.41 18.51 -2.68
C VAL A 59 -2.23 17.00 -2.64
N ARG A 60 -1.98 16.46 -1.44
CA ARG A 60 -1.93 15.02 -1.23
C ARG A 60 -3.33 14.45 -1.40
N ARG A 61 -3.52 13.64 -2.43
CA ARG A 61 -4.78 12.93 -2.68
C ARG A 61 -4.63 11.49 -2.23
N TYR A 62 -5.63 11.02 -1.49
CA TYR A 62 -5.74 9.63 -1.05
C TYR A 62 -6.89 8.99 -1.81
N VAL A 63 -6.61 7.91 -2.52
CA VAL A 63 -7.59 7.15 -3.28
C VAL A 63 -7.42 5.69 -2.92
N GLU A 64 -8.53 5.02 -2.62
CA GLU A 64 -8.59 3.58 -2.39
C GLU A 64 -9.75 2.96 -3.19
N TYR A 65 -9.56 1.72 -3.63
CA TYR A 65 -10.63 0.87 -4.15
C TYR A 65 -11.00 -0.15 -3.09
N THR A 66 -12.29 -0.26 -2.76
CA THR A 66 -12.76 -1.07 -1.63
C THR A 66 -13.83 -2.07 -2.04
N VAL A 67 -13.65 -3.33 -1.63
CA VAL A 67 -14.59 -4.44 -1.84
C VAL A 67 -15.21 -4.83 -0.51
N PHE A 68 -16.54 -4.83 -0.44
CA PHE A 68 -17.31 -5.18 0.76
C PHE A 68 -18.00 -6.54 0.61
N LYS A 69 -17.78 -7.46 1.57
CA LYS A 69 -18.42 -8.78 1.63
C LYS A 69 -19.00 -9.06 3.00
N GLY A 70 -19.73 -10.17 3.14
CA GLY A 70 -20.46 -10.51 4.36
C GLY A 70 -19.60 -10.68 5.61
N LYS A 71 -18.34 -11.13 5.48
CA LYS A 71 -17.45 -11.42 6.63
C LYS A 71 -16.31 -10.42 6.80
N ALA A 72 -15.93 -9.73 5.74
CA ALA A 72 -14.82 -8.77 5.75
C ALA A 72 -14.98 -7.77 4.60
N ALA A 73 -14.19 -6.71 4.64
CA ALA A 73 -13.91 -5.90 3.47
C ALA A 73 -12.40 -5.81 3.23
N LEU A 74 -12.04 -5.40 2.03
CA LEU A 74 -10.68 -5.17 1.58
C LEU A 74 -10.61 -3.81 0.90
N SER A 75 -9.68 -2.95 1.31
CA SER A 75 -9.24 -1.82 0.49
C SER A 75 -7.86 -2.01 -0.11
N VAL A 76 -7.69 -1.41 -1.27
CA VAL A 76 -6.49 -1.41 -2.10
C VAL A 76 -6.03 0.03 -2.25
N SER A 77 -4.85 0.35 -1.73
CA SER A 77 -4.30 1.71 -1.78
C SER A 77 -2.82 1.74 -2.18
N PRO A 78 -2.40 2.56 -3.14
CA PRO A 78 -0.99 2.65 -3.52
C PRO A 78 -0.20 3.59 -2.61
N ILE A 79 1.08 3.26 -2.42
CA ILE A 79 2.08 4.07 -1.75
C ILE A 79 3.19 4.35 -2.76
N LEU A 80 3.40 5.63 -3.08
CA LEU A 80 4.43 6.05 -4.04
C LEU A 80 5.85 5.82 -3.49
N PRO A 81 6.84 5.62 -4.37
CA PRO A 81 8.23 5.53 -3.96
C PRO A 81 8.73 6.85 -3.38
N THR A 82 9.77 6.77 -2.55
CA THR A 82 10.49 7.94 -2.07
C THR A 82 11.80 8.09 -2.83
N PHE A 83 12.16 9.32 -3.16
CA PHE A 83 13.40 9.66 -3.85
C PHE A 83 14.37 10.31 -2.87
N ARG A 84 15.67 10.11 -3.11
CA ARG A 84 16.74 10.86 -2.45
C ARG A 84 17.57 11.54 -3.52
N GLU A 85 17.95 12.77 -3.27
CA GLU A 85 18.96 13.44 -4.07
C GLU A 85 20.31 12.73 -3.87
N VAL A 86 21.02 12.50 -4.96
CA VAL A 86 22.33 11.85 -4.95
C VAL A 86 23.41 12.85 -5.34
N ASP A 87 23.14 13.68 -6.36
CA ASP A 87 23.97 14.78 -6.83
C ASP A 87 23.07 15.99 -7.16
N SER A 88 23.65 17.17 -7.35
CA SER A 88 22.91 18.41 -7.63
C SER A 88 21.93 18.25 -8.80
N GLY A 89 20.64 18.12 -8.49
CA GLY A 89 19.57 17.97 -9.48
C GLY A 89 19.30 16.52 -9.94
N VAL A 90 20.02 15.52 -9.43
CA VAL A 90 19.80 14.10 -9.74
C VAL A 90 19.21 13.38 -8.54
N SER A 91 17.98 12.91 -8.69
CA SER A 91 17.29 12.11 -7.67
C SER A 91 17.18 10.64 -8.08
N ARG A 92 17.46 9.72 -7.16
CA ARG A 92 17.28 8.28 -7.36
C ARG A 92 16.21 7.75 -6.40
N VAL A 93 15.50 6.70 -6.82
CA VAL A 93 14.56 5.99 -5.96
C VAL A 93 15.32 5.44 -4.75
N HIS A 94 14.97 5.92 -3.56
CA HIS A 94 15.52 5.45 -2.29
C HIS A 94 14.75 4.25 -1.75
N LYS A 95 13.42 4.32 -1.84
CA LYS A 95 12.50 3.28 -1.37
C LYS A 95 11.47 3.04 -2.46
N LYS A 96 11.30 1.79 -2.86
CA LYS A 96 10.24 1.41 -3.80
C LYS A 96 8.87 1.66 -3.16
N GLY A 97 7.90 2.04 -3.98
CA GLY A 97 6.51 2.07 -3.58
C GLY A 97 5.95 0.66 -3.40
N CYS A 98 4.71 0.59 -2.93
CA CYS A 98 3.99 -0.67 -2.74
C CYS A 98 2.48 -0.43 -2.88
N VAL A 99 1.70 -1.51 -2.90
CA VAL A 99 0.24 -1.45 -2.73
C VAL A 99 -0.13 -2.04 -1.38
N ILE A 100 -0.86 -1.31 -0.57
CA ILE A 100 -1.36 -1.80 0.72
C ILE A 100 -2.75 -2.41 0.51
N LEU A 101 -2.87 -3.68 0.88
CA LEU A 101 -4.13 -4.38 1.07
C LEU A 101 -4.52 -4.28 2.54
N THR A 102 -5.66 -3.66 2.83
CA THR A 102 -6.16 -3.51 4.19
C THR A 102 -7.45 -4.28 4.36
N PHE A 103 -7.44 -5.29 5.22
CA PHE A 103 -8.60 -6.11 5.56
C PHE A 103 -9.20 -5.65 6.87
N TRP A 104 -10.52 -5.67 6.99
CA TRP A 104 -11.19 -5.44 8.26
C TRP A 104 -12.44 -6.33 8.41
N PRO A 105 -12.75 -6.80 9.63
CA PRO A 105 -13.81 -7.78 9.83
C PRO A 105 -15.18 -7.10 9.81
N ALA A 106 -16.21 -7.83 9.37
CA ALA A 106 -17.59 -7.41 9.52
C ALA A 106 -18.03 -7.55 10.99
N ILE A 107 -18.78 -6.58 11.49
CA ILE A 107 -19.40 -6.58 12.83
C ILE A 107 -20.92 -6.51 12.77
N GLY A 108 -21.49 -6.65 11.57
CA GLY A 108 -22.91 -6.64 11.32
C GLY A 108 -23.18 -6.45 9.83
N GLN A 109 -24.46 -6.44 9.46
CA GLN A 109 -24.86 -6.22 8.08
C GLN A 109 -24.37 -4.86 7.61
N ARG A 110 -23.45 -4.87 6.62
CA ARG A 110 -22.84 -3.67 6.03
C ARG A 110 -22.11 -2.78 7.05
N LYS A 111 -21.65 -3.36 8.16
CA LYS A 111 -20.86 -2.68 9.20
C LYS A 111 -19.55 -3.41 9.41
N TYR A 112 -18.46 -2.66 9.52
CA TYR A 112 -17.11 -3.17 9.58
C TYR A 112 -16.28 -2.48 10.65
N ASP A 113 -15.40 -3.23 11.33
CA ASP A 113 -14.58 -2.72 12.41
C ASP A 113 -13.18 -2.35 11.93
N TRP A 114 -12.99 -1.05 11.65
CA TRP A 114 -11.70 -0.51 11.22
C TRP A 114 -10.58 -0.64 12.27
N GLN A 115 -10.93 -0.72 13.56
CA GLN A 115 -9.92 -0.81 14.63
C GLN A 115 -9.24 -2.18 14.65
N LYS A 116 -9.90 -3.21 14.11
CA LYS A 116 -9.38 -4.58 13.98
C LYS A 116 -8.85 -4.89 12.58
N LYS A 117 -8.39 -3.86 11.86
CA LYS A 117 -7.85 -4.03 10.51
C LYS A 117 -6.48 -4.70 10.52
N GLN A 118 -6.20 -5.48 9.49
CA GLN A 118 -4.86 -5.99 9.19
C GLN A 118 -4.41 -5.56 7.80
N ALA A 119 -3.15 -5.17 7.69
CA ALA A 119 -2.54 -4.72 6.44
C ALA A 119 -1.52 -5.74 5.92
N PHE A 120 -1.46 -5.89 4.60
CA PHE A 120 -0.46 -6.64 3.86
C PHE A 120 0.06 -5.77 2.72
N ALA A 121 1.37 -5.53 2.66
CA ALA A 121 1.96 -4.70 1.62
C ALA A 121 2.40 -5.58 0.45
N LEU A 122 2.02 -5.24 -0.77
CA LEU A 122 2.51 -5.89 -1.98
C LEU A 122 3.62 -5.04 -2.59
N SER A 123 4.79 -5.63 -2.71
CA SER A 123 5.90 -5.08 -3.51
C SER A 123 5.52 -5.05 -5.00
N PRO A 124 6.25 -4.29 -5.84
CA PRO A 124 6.00 -4.27 -7.29
C PRO A 124 6.05 -5.66 -7.93
N THR A 125 6.90 -6.56 -7.43
CA THR A 125 6.99 -7.93 -7.93
C THR A 125 5.74 -8.75 -7.59
N GLU A 126 5.24 -8.66 -6.35
CA GLU A 126 4.02 -9.38 -5.93
C GLU A 126 2.77 -8.82 -6.61
N VAL A 127 2.74 -7.50 -6.87
CA VAL A 127 1.73 -6.88 -7.74
C VAL A 127 1.79 -7.49 -9.16
N GLY A 128 3.00 -7.66 -9.71
CA GLY A 128 3.22 -8.34 -10.98
C GLY A 128 2.68 -9.78 -11.00
N SER A 129 2.93 -10.56 -9.94
CA SER A 129 2.37 -11.90 -9.79
C SER A 129 0.84 -11.91 -9.85
N LEU A 130 0.17 -10.95 -9.18
CA LEU A 130 -1.30 -10.86 -9.21
C LEU A 130 -1.85 -10.40 -10.56
N ILE A 131 -1.13 -9.55 -11.29
CA ILE A 131 -1.48 -9.16 -12.65
C ILE A 131 -1.45 -10.39 -13.57
N GLY A 132 -0.38 -11.18 -13.49
CA GLY A 132 -0.15 -12.37 -14.31
C GLY A 132 -0.96 -13.60 -13.91
N LEU A 133 -1.62 -13.60 -12.75
CA LEU A 133 -2.31 -14.77 -12.19
C LEU A 133 -3.38 -15.33 -13.16
N GLY A 134 -3.19 -16.57 -13.61
CA GLY A 134 -4.15 -17.25 -14.49
C GLY A 134 -5.48 -17.61 -13.80
N PRO A 135 -6.54 -17.91 -14.57
CA PRO A 135 -7.89 -18.17 -14.04
C PRO A 135 -8.03 -19.43 -13.17
N ALA A 136 -7.07 -20.35 -13.24
CA ALA A 136 -7.02 -21.57 -12.42
C ALA A 136 -5.80 -21.61 -11.50
N GLU A 137 -4.99 -20.54 -11.49
CA GLU A 137 -3.76 -20.48 -10.72
C GLU A 137 -4.00 -19.88 -9.35
N SER A 138 -3.13 -20.24 -8.42
CA SER A 138 -3.04 -19.65 -7.09
C SER A 138 -1.66 -19.04 -6.88
N CYS A 139 -1.58 -18.09 -5.95
CA CYS A 139 -0.31 -17.58 -5.45
C CYS A 139 -0.39 -17.33 -3.94
N GLU A 140 0.77 -17.37 -3.29
CA GLU A 140 0.89 -17.11 -1.86
C GLU A 140 2.12 -16.24 -1.57
N PHE A 141 1.98 -15.33 -0.61
CA PHE A 141 3.01 -14.40 -0.19
C PHE A 141 3.19 -14.47 1.32
N PHE A 142 4.44 -14.46 1.79
CA PHE A 142 4.79 -14.56 3.20
C PHE A 142 5.64 -13.38 3.63
N HIS A 143 5.16 -12.66 4.64
CA HIS A 143 5.82 -11.48 5.17
C HIS A 143 6.14 -11.66 6.64
N ASP A 144 7.37 -11.34 7.01
CA ASP A 144 7.77 -11.04 8.37
C ASP A 144 8.12 -9.55 8.45
N PRO A 145 7.22 -8.70 9.02
CA PRO A 145 7.45 -7.25 9.11
C PRO A 145 8.70 -6.87 9.91
N SER A 146 9.20 -7.78 10.74
CA SER A 146 10.34 -7.59 11.63
C SER A 146 11.58 -8.37 11.17
N MET A 147 11.59 -8.88 9.94
CA MET A 147 12.74 -9.56 9.36
C MET A 147 14.01 -8.69 9.45
N LYS A 148 15.14 -9.28 9.83
CA LYS A 148 16.42 -8.59 10.09
C LYS A 148 16.39 -7.63 11.28
N SER A 149 15.46 -7.80 12.21
CA SER A 149 15.44 -7.11 13.50
C SER A 149 15.46 -8.11 14.66
N SER A 150 15.56 -7.61 15.89
CA SER A 150 15.48 -8.45 17.09
C SER A 150 14.12 -9.15 17.30
N LEU A 151 13.07 -8.71 16.59
CA LEU A 151 11.72 -9.27 16.67
C LEU A 151 11.39 -10.18 15.47
N GLU A 152 12.39 -10.58 14.70
CA GLU A 152 12.22 -11.53 13.61
C GLU A 152 11.54 -12.83 14.09
N GLY A 153 10.65 -13.34 13.25
CA GLY A 153 9.83 -14.53 13.47
C GLY A 153 8.64 -14.32 14.41
N GLN A 154 8.53 -13.17 15.08
CA GLN A 154 7.47 -12.91 16.05
C GLN A 154 6.14 -12.53 15.41
N VAL A 155 6.16 -11.94 14.22
CA VAL A 155 4.96 -11.60 13.46
C VAL A 155 5.07 -12.21 12.06
N LYS A 156 4.11 -13.06 11.70
CA LYS A 156 4.07 -13.73 10.40
C LYS A 156 2.74 -13.45 9.72
N LYS A 157 2.81 -13.02 8.47
CA LYS A 157 1.64 -12.76 7.62
C LYS A 157 1.71 -13.65 6.39
N SER A 158 0.66 -14.41 6.13
CA SER A 158 0.48 -15.12 4.85
C SER A 158 -0.75 -14.55 4.15
N LEU A 159 -0.60 -14.21 2.88
CA LEU A 159 -1.69 -13.88 1.98
C LEU A 159 -1.73 -14.92 0.87
N SER A 160 -2.82 -15.67 0.77
CA SER A 160 -3.08 -16.58 -0.34
C SER A 160 -4.25 -16.13 -1.20
N ILE A 161 -4.11 -16.33 -2.50
CA ILE A 161 -5.11 -16.03 -3.51
C ILE A 161 -5.31 -17.32 -4.30
N SER A 162 -6.52 -17.86 -4.25
CA SER A 162 -6.87 -19.12 -4.93
C SER A 162 -8.16 -18.97 -5.72
N PRO A 163 -8.35 -19.70 -6.82
CA PRO A 163 -9.59 -19.63 -7.58
C PRO A 163 -10.77 -20.16 -6.75
N LEU A 164 -11.93 -19.53 -6.88
CA LEU A 164 -13.19 -20.09 -6.40
C LEU A 164 -13.62 -21.24 -7.32
N ASN A 165 -14.43 -22.16 -6.78
CA ASN A 165 -15.11 -23.18 -7.57
C ASN A 165 -15.88 -22.50 -8.73
N ASP A 166 -15.99 -23.21 -9.86
CA ASP A 166 -16.71 -22.75 -11.06
C ASP A 166 -16.16 -21.46 -11.72
N LYS A 167 -14.91 -21.09 -11.45
CA LYS A 167 -14.24 -19.91 -12.05
C LYS A 167 -14.99 -18.58 -11.78
N ALA A 168 -15.75 -18.52 -10.68
CA ALA A 168 -16.55 -17.35 -10.31
C ALA A 168 -15.71 -16.14 -9.84
N GLY A 169 -14.42 -16.35 -9.59
CA GLY A 169 -13.50 -15.34 -9.08
C GLY A 169 -12.39 -16.00 -8.26
N TYR A 170 -11.93 -15.30 -7.22
CA TYR A 170 -10.86 -15.74 -6.34
C TYR A 170 -11.25 -15.60 -4.87
N LEU A 171 -10.70 -16.45 -4.02
CA LEU A 171 -10.74 -16.31 -2.58
C LEU A 171 -9.39 -15.72 -2.12
N LEU A 172 -9.46 -14.57 -1.45
CA LEU A 172 -8.30 -13.95 -0.81
C LEU A 172 -8.32 -14.31 0.68
N ASN A 173 -7.26 -14.92 1.18
CA ASN A 173 -7.11 -15.27 2.58
C ASN A 173 -5.87 -14.59 3.18
N LEU A 174 -6.07 -13.77 4.20
CA LEU A 174 -4.99 -13.21 5.00
C LEU A 174 -4.97 -13.90 6.37
N SER A 175 -3.83 -14.46 6.76
CA SER A 175 -3.57 -14.97 8.11
C SER A 175 -2.44 -14.16 8.75
N VAL A 176 -2.69 -13.63 9.94
CA VAL A 176 -1.72 -12.87 10.74
C VAL A 176 -1.53 -13.56 12.08
N VAL A 177 -0.32 -14.06 12.33
CA VAL A 177 0.09 -14.59 13.62
C VAL A 177 1.03 -13.59 14.27
N ASN A 178 0.67 -13.09 15.44
CA ASN A 178 1.50 -12.17 16.21
C ASN A 178 1.75 -12.75 17.61
N ASN A 179 2.96 -13.25 17.82
CA ASN A 179 3.35 -13.90 19.07
C ASN A 179 3.58 -12.89 20.20
N ILE A 180 3.91 -11.63 19.87
CA ILE A 180 4.12 -10.56 20.86
C ILE A 180 2.81 -10.20 21.54
N GLN A 181 1.75 -10.02 20.73
CA GLN A 181 0.41 -9.68 21.20
C GLN A 181 -0.45 -10.92 21.49
N LYS A 182 0.06 -12.12 21.20
CA LYS A 182 -0.64 -13.41 21.31
C LYS A 182 -1.96 -13.43 20.53
N THR A 183 -1.95 -12.86 19.32
CA THR A 183 -3.12 -12.84 18.43
C THR A 183 -2.92 -13.74 17.22
N ASN A 184 -4.04 -14.27 16.72
CA ASN A 184 -4.11 -15.05 15.49
C ASN A 184 -5.39 -14.64 14.76
N GLU A 185 -5.22 -13.86 13.71
CA GLU A 185 -6.32 -13.24 12.97
C GLU A 185 -6.36 -13.78 11.55
N ARG A 186 -7.58 -14.04 11.06
CA ARG A 186 -7.81 -14.60 9.73
C ARG A 186 -8.94 -13.87 9.04
N PHE A 187 -8.71 -13.51 7.79
CA PHE A 187 -9.68 -12.86 6.92
C PHE A 187 -9.84 -13.71 5.66
N SER A 188 -11.07 -14.00 5.29
CA SER A 188 -11.42 -14.72 4.07
C SER A 188 -12.42 -13.90 3.28
N LEU A 189 -12.03 -13.50 2.06
CA LEU A 189 -12.80 -12.60 1.23
C LEU A 189 -13.00 -13.20 -0.17
N PRO A 190 -14.21 -13.66 -0.53
CA PRO A 190 -14.52 -14.05 -1.90
C PRO A 190 -14.62 -12.79 -2.76
N VAL A 191 -13.80 -12.72 -3.80
CA VAL A 191 -13.73 -11.64 -4.80
C VAL A 191 -14.23 -12.22 -6.11
N SER A 192 -15.29 -11.64 -6.66
CA SER A 192 -15.85 -12.06 -7.95
C SER A 192 -14.87 -11.80 -9.10
N LYS A 193 -15.10 -12.44 -10.25
CA LYS A 193 -14.36 -12.20 -11.47
C LYS A 193 -14.33 -10.71 -11.87
N ALA A 194 -15.45 -10.00 -11.72
CA ALA A 194 -15.55 -8.58 -12.06
C ALA A 194 -14.70 -7.72 -11.09
N GLU A 195 -14.83 -7.95 -9.78
CA GLU A 195 -14.04 -7.24 -8.77
C GLU A 195 -12.53 -7.52 -8.94
N PHE A 196 -12.15 -8.76 -9.23
CA PHE A 196 -10.75 -9.11 -9.46
C PHE A 196 -10.20 -8.48 -10.75
N THR A 197 -11.02 -8.36 -11.79
CA THR A 197 -10.65 -7.64 -13.02
C THR A 197 -10.40 -6.16 -12.75
N ALA A 198 -11.24 -5.52 -11.92
CA ALA A 198 -11.02 -4.14 -11.49
C ALA A 198 -9.71 -4.00 -10.69
N ILE A 199 -9.47 -4.89 -9.72
CA ILE A 199 -8.22 -4.92 -8.93
C ILE A 199 -7.01 -5.07 -9.85
N ARG A 200 -7.04 -6.03 -10.78
CA ARG A 200 -5.97 -6.24 -11.76
C ARG A 200 -5.71 -4.99 -12.60
N THR A 201 -6.77 -4.32 -13.05
CA THR A 201 -6.65 -3.08 -13.83
C THR A 201 -5.99 -1.96 -13.01
N VAL A 202 -6.39 -1.79 -11.75
CA VAL A 202 -5.77 -0.84 -10.82
C VAL A 202 -4.30 -1.17 -10.60
N PHE A 203 -3.97 -2.46 -10.43
CA PHE A 203 -2.58 -2.91 -10.28
C PHE A 203 -1.73 -2.62 -11.51
N SER A 204 -2.21 -2.96 -12.70
CA SER A 204 -1.52 -2.68 -13.96
C SER A 204 -1.28 -1.18 -14.15
N TYR A 205 -2.27 -0.34 -13.81
CA TYR A 205 -2.12 1.10 -13.86
C TYR A 205 -1.07 1.60 -12.86
N VAL A 206 -1.12 1.12 -11.61
CA VAL A 206 -0.30 1.68 -10.52
C VAL A 206 1.13 1.16 -10.50
N LEU A 207 1.40 0.01 -11.12
CA LEU A 207 2.72 -0.64 -11.17
C LEU A 207 3.85 0.31 -11.61
N PRO A 208 3.78 1.02 -12.75
CA PRO A 208 4.81 1.98 -13.13
C PRO A 208 4.96 3.16 -12.15
N HIS A 209 3.88 3.57 -11.48
CA HIS A 209 3.93 4.64 -10.49
C HIS A 209 4.66 4.22 -9.21
N ILE A 210 4.37 3.03 -8.68
CA ILE A 210 5.06 2.51 -7.48
C ILE A 210 6.54 2.18 -7.74
N MET A 211 6.91 1.95 -9.01
CA MET A 211 8.30 1.80 -9.47
C MET A 211 9.01 3.15 -9.69
N GLY A 212 8.28 4.26 -9.74
CA GLY A 212 8.84 5.60 -10.00
C GLY A 212 9.01 5.95 -11.48
N TRP A 213 8.61 5.05 -12.39
CA TRP A 213 8.76 5.24 -13.83
C TRP A 213 7.95 6.41 -14.36
N SER A 214 6.78 6.68 -13.78
CA SER A 214 5.98 7.86 -14.14
C SER A 214 6.73 9.19 -13.96
N GLN A 215 7.61 9.29 -12.97
CA GLN A 215 8.40 10.50 -12.73
C GLN A 215 9.64 10.53 -13.62
N ALA A 216 10.25 9.37 -13.87
CA ALA A 216 11.38 9.24 -14.79
C ALA A 216 11.00 9.52 -16.26
N ALA A 217 9.79 9.13 -16.67
CA ALA A 217 9.26 9.33 -18.02
C ALA A 217 8.55 10.69 -18.21
N SER A 218 8.44 11.50 -17.15
CA SER A 218 7.87 12.84 -17.27
C SER A 218 8.80 13.72 -18.11
N PRO A 219 8.26 14.51 -19.08
CA PRO A 219 9.08 15.40 -19.90
C PRO A 219 9.92 16.31 -19.01
N GLN A 220 11.24 16.26 -19.17
CA GLN A 220 12.13 17.23 -18.57
C GLN A 220 11.83 18.59 -19.23
N PRO A 221 11.76 19.70 -18.47
CA PRO A 221 11.66 21.02 -19.09
C PRO A 221 12.83 21.20 -20.07
N PRO A 222 12.61 21.81 -21.25
CA PRO A 222 13.67 22.01 -22.21
C PRO A 222 14.81 22.76 -21.54
N SER A 223 16.01 22.20 -21.59
CA SER A 223 17.21 22.95 -21.26
C SER A 223 17.25 24.18 -22.17
N THR A 224 17.64 25.34 -21.65
CA THR A 224 17.73 26.62 -22.40
C THR A 224 18.82 26.62 -23.48
N ALA A 225 19.22 25.46 -24.00
CA ALA A 225 20.11 25.35 -25.14
C ALA A 225 19.28 25.48 -26.43
N THR A 226 19.52 26.57 -27.15
CA THR A 226 19.00 26.84 -28.50
C THR A 226 19.38 25.68 -29.44
N HIS A 227 18.49 24.72 -29.66
CA HIS A 227 18.66 23.69 -30.67
C HIS A 227 17.76 23.99 -31.87
N THR A 228 18.38 24.39 -32.98
CA THR A 228 17.81 24.34 -34.33
C THR A 228 17.34 22.92 -34.64
N PRO A 229 16.17 22.73 -35.27
CA PRO A 229 15.64 21.40 -35.56
C PRO A 229 16.49 20.74 -36.65
N LYS A 230 17.25 19.71 -36.28
CA LYS A 230 17.79 18.74 -37.24
C LYS A 230 16.72 17.69 -37.50
N GLU A 231 16.57 17.33 -38.77
CA GLU A 231 15.67 16.28 -39.26
C GLU A 231 15.75 15.04 -38.37
N GLN A 232 14.60 14.42 -38.08
CA GLN A 232 14.52 13.12 -37.40
C GLN A 232 15.13 12.04 -38.29
N ILE A 233 16.45 11.94 -38.28
CA ILE A 233 17.14 10.71 -38.65
C ILE A 233 16.83 9.74 -37.51
N GLU A 234 16.20 8.62 -37.84
CA GLU A 234 15.97 7.51 -36.90
C GLU A 234 17.34 6.92 -36.52
N GLU A 235 18.00 7.53 -35.53
CA GLU A 235 19.28 7.06 -35.02
C GLU A 235 19.06 5.70 -34.35
N ARG A 236 19.62 4.66 -34.96
CA ARG A 236 19.69 3.32 -34.37
C ARG A 236 20.32 3.43 -32.97
N PRO A 237 19.80 2.72 -31.95
CA PRO A 237 20.35 2.79 -30.60
C PRO A 237 21.86 2.56 -30.62
N ASP A 238 22.62 3.48 -30.04
CA ASP A 238 24.08 3.40 -29.99
C ASP A 238 24.48 2.11 -29.25
N PRO A 239 25.16 1.15 -29.91
CA PRO A 239 25.63 -0.07 -29.26
C PRO A 239 26.51 0.20 -28.04
N SER A 240 27.14 1.38 -27.93
CA SER A 240 27.95 1.76 -26.78
C SER A 240 27.19 1.72 -25.45
N LEU A 241 25.86 1.92 -25.48
CA LEU A 241 24.98 1.83 -24.32
C LEU A 241 24.98 0.44 -23.66
N GLU A 242 25.33 -0.60 -24.42
CA GLU A 242 25.40 -1.99 -23.94
C GLU A 242 26.77 -2.37 -23.36
N TRP A 243 27.82 -1.59 -23.66
CA TRP A 243 29.20 -1.96 -23.35
C TRP A 243 29.78 -1.30 -22.10
N GLY A 244 29.04 -0.39 -21.45
CA GLY A 244 29.30 0.08 -20.08
C GLY A 244 30.77 0.38 -19.74
N ARG A 245 31.49 1.04 -20.64
CA ARG A 245 32.87 1.50 -20.42
C ARG A 245 32.90 2.95 -19.97
#